data_AF-A0A1Y2GAH8-F1
#
_entry.id   AF-A0A1Y2GAH8-F1
#
_cell.length_a   1.000
_cell.length_b   1.000
_cell.length_c   1.000
_cell.angle_alpha   90.00
_cell.angle_beta   90.00
_cell.angle_gamma   90.00
#
_symmetry.space_group_name_H-M   'P 1'
#
loop_
_entity.id
_entity.type
_entity.pdbx_description
1 polymer ?
#
loop_
_entity_poly.entity_id
_entity_poly.type
_entity_poly.pdbx_seq_one_letter_code
_entity_poly.pdbx_strand_id
1 'polypeptide(L)'
;MLRQITRNLSRPTGYIRTFSSARSIEDPSVNYRPGKEGFAPGMPHPPGTTSSPHPPPEPRTTDSLPEMSKKHQIKANGTPEQKYKLEMTKLRHTYQREYLEEQSVERVETQRQRKGSLRRLQERQAKDRLENERRIAFERLMQPNGEIAASGPDRQAQVAEFVKARKIKRQANYQQAEARASEKRLDAMIQLYHSADNFVTIENLDAKVNEFYETGLTLQSKVYLSDVQDMVADVMENGGQVSYANLLKREQELKDALDGTVSGGKIGYESVKAKVDSTSV
;
A
#
# COMPACT_ATOMS: atom_id res chain seq x y z
N MET A 1 -44.94 52.81 5.98
CA MET A 1 -44.17 52.97 4.73
C MET A 1 -43.98 51.60 4.09
N LEU A 2 -44.84 51.24 3.13
CA LEU A 2 -44.76 49.99 2.38
C LEU A 2 -44.02 50.23 1.06
N ARG A 3 -42.84 49.62 0.90
CA ARG A 3 -42.08 49.66 -0.36
C ARG A 3 -42.57 48.55 -1.28
N GLN A 4 -43.23 48.92 -2.38
CA GLN A 4 -43.58 48.00 -3.45
C GLN A 4 -42.31 47.63 -4.24
N ILE A 5 -42.05 46.33 -4.39
CA ILE A 5 -40.95 45.80 -5.20
C ILE A 5 -41.54 45.44 -6.56
N THR A 6 -41.28 46.28 -7.57
CA THR A 6 -41.58 45.98 -8.97
C THR A 6 -40.45 45.13 -9.56
N ARG A 7 -40.74 43.86 -9.85
CA ARG A 7 -39.80 43.00 -10.60
C ARG A 7 -40.09 43.14 -12.09
N ASN A 8 -39.25 43.91 -12.79
CA ASN A 8 -39.20 43.91 -14.25
C ASN A 8 -38.51 42.62 -14.72
N LEU A 9 -39.29 41.70 -15.31
CA LEU A 9 -38.76 40.51 -15.97
C LEU A 9 -38.29 40.88 -17.38
N SER A 10 -36.98 40.77 -17.61
CA SER A 10 -36.35 40.90 -18.93
C SER A 10 -36.74 39.70 -19.80
N ARG A 11 -37.26 39.97 -21.00
CA ARG A 11 -37.57 38.93 -22.00
C ARG A 11 -36.27 38.46 -22.68
N PRO A 12 -36.00 37.15 -22.76
CA PRO A 12 -34.87 36.66 -23.55
C PRO A 12 -35.20 36.76 -25.04
N THR A 13 -34.48 37.61 -25.76
CA THR A 13 -34.42 37.60 -27.22
C THR A 13 -33.62 36.38 -27.66
N GLY A 14 -34.33 35.40 -28.24
CA GLY A 14 -33.73 34.19 -28.80
C GLY A 14 -32.93 34.53 -30.07
N TYR A 15 -31.64 34.82 -29.91
CA TYR A 15 -30.70 34.76 -31.01
C TYR A 15 -30.32 33.30 -31.26
N ILE A 16 -30.86 32.74 -32.33
CA ILE A 16 -30.42 31.46 -32.90
C ILE A 16 -28.97 31.66 -33.35
N ARG A 17 -28.00 31.17 -32.56
CA ARG A 17 -26.60 31.08 -32.99
C ARG A 17 -26.53 30.05 -34.11
N THR A 18 -26.40 30.52 -35.33
CA THR A 18 -25.98 29.68 -36.46
C THR A 18 -24.56 29.18 -36.17
N PHE A 19 -24.43 27.88 -35.89
CA PHE A 19 -23.13 27.24 -35.79
C PHE A 19 -22.49 27.19 -37.18
N SER A 20 -21.69 28.20 -37.52
CA SER A 20 -20.81 28.14 -38.68
C SER A 20 -19.72 27.10 -38.41
N SER A 21 -19.98 25.87 -38.85
CA SER A 21 -19.06 24.74 -38.89
C SER A 21 -17.93 25.01 -39.91
N ALA A 22 -17.05 25.95 -39.60
CA ALA A 22 -15.72 25.98 -40.22
C ALA A 22 -14.86 24.97 -39.46
N ARG A 23 -14.81 23.74 -39.96
CA ARG A 23 -13.95 22.66 -39.45
C ARG A 23 -12.49 23.04 -39.74
N SER A 24 -11.80 23.60 -38.75
CA SER A 24 -10.34 23.48 -38.70
C SER A 24 -10.02 21.98 -38.56
N ILE A 25 -9.33 21.43 -39.56
CA ILE A 25 -8.71 20.11 -39.44
C ILE A 25 -7.55 20.32 -38.46
N GLU A 26 -7.81 20.12 -37.18
CA GLU A 26 -6.79 20.24 -36.14
C GLU A 26 -5.97 18.95 -36.07
N ASP A 27 -4.69 19.11 -35.79
CA ASP A 27 -3.74 18.00 -35.73
C ASP A 27 -4.14 17.00 -34.62
N PRO A 28 -4.02 15.69 -34.89
CA PRO A 28 -4.36 14.66 -33.91
C PRO A 28 -3.52 14.84 -32.64
N SER A 29 -4.13 14.63 -31.47
CA SER A 29 -3.41 14.75 -30.20
C SER A 29 -2.22 13.76 -30.18
N VAL A 30 -1.02 14.30 -30.03
CA VAL A 30 0.25 13.54 -30.13
C VAL A 30 0.35 12.41 -29.09
N ASN A 31 -0.42 12.50 -28.00
CA ASN A 31 -0.36 11.60 -26.86
C ASN A 31 -1.64 10.77 -26.65
N TYR A 32 -2.45 10.52 -27.68
CA TYR A 32 -3.68 9.75 -27.51
C TYR A 32 -3.42 8.33 -27.01
N ARG A 33 -4.03 7.99 -25.86
CA ARG A 33 -4.10 6.63 -25.30
C ARG A 33 -5.56 6.27 -25.08
N PRO A 34 -6.11 5.28 -25.82
CA PRO A 34 -7.50 4.86 -25.67
C PRO A 34 -7.86 4.60 -24.20
N GLY A 35 -8.88 5.31 -23.71
CA GLY A 35 -9.38 5.18 -22.34
C GLY A 35 -8.49 5.76 -21.23
N LYS A 36 -7.42 6.49 -21.56
CA LYS A 36 -6.52 7.08 -20.57
C LYS A 36 -6.29 8.58 -20.76
N GLU A 37 -5.80 8.98 -21.93
CA GLU A 37 -5.28 10.34 -22.16
C GLU A 37 -5.58 10.82 -23.58
N GLY A 38 -5.90 12.11 -23.71
CA GLY A 38 -6.08 12.80 -25.00
C GLY A 38 -7.43 12.57 -25.69
N PHE A 39 -7.70 13.41 -26.69
CA PHE A 39 -8.83 13.25 -27.59
C PHE A 39 -8.50 12.24 -28.69
N ALA A 40 -9.49 11.41 -29.06
CA ALA A 40 -9.33 10.43 -30.13
C ALA A 40 -8.95 11.12 -31.45
N PRO A 41 -8.10 10.49 -32.28
CA PRO A 41 -7.71 11.06 -33.56
C PRO A 41 -8.97 11.30 -34.42
N GLY A 42 -9.11 12.51 -34.96
CA GLY A 42 -10.26 12.93 -35.78
C GLY A 42 -11.46 13.48 -35.00
N MET A 43 -11.44 13.45 -33.67
CA MET A 43 -12.43 14.12 -32.83
C MET A 43 -11.88 15.48 -32.39
N PRO A 44 -12.52 16.61 -32.79
CA PRO A 44 -12.08 17.92 -32.32
C PRO A 44 -12.29 18.04 -30.81
N HIS A 45 -11.35 18.68 -30.15
CA HIS A 45 -11.50 19.04 -28.75
C HIS A 45 -12.57 20.15 -28.60
N PRO A 46 -13.29 20.21 -27.47
CA PRO A 46 -14.33 21.21 -27.27
C PRO A 46 -13.75 22.63 -27.30
N PRO A 47 -14.49 23.61 -27.86
CA PRO A 47 -13.99 24.96 -28.01
C PRO A 47 -13.60 25.57 -26.66
N GLY A 48 -12.41 26.17 -26.58
CA GLY A 48 -11.87 26.76 -25.35
C GLY A 48 -11.12 25.79 -24.43
N THR A 49 -10.94 24.54 -24.84
CA THR A 49 -10.04 23.58 -24.18
C THR A 49 -8.73 23.44 -24.96
N THR A 50 -7.73 22.76 -24.42
CA THR A 50 -6.49 22.41 -25.14
C THR A 50 -6.51 20.93 -25.53
N SER A 51 -6.02 20.60 -26.73
CA SER A 51 -5.95 19.20 -27.22
C SER A 51 -5.04 18.31 -26.35
N SER A 52 -3.99 18.88 -25.77
CA SER A 52 -3.11 18.22 -24.80
C SER A 52 -3.34 18.76 -23.38
N PRO A 53 -3.20 17.90 -22.35
CA PRO A 53 -3.18 18.36 -20.98
C PRO A 53 -1.99 19.29 -20.78
N HIS A 54 -2.18 20.36 -19.99
CA HIS A 54 -1.08 21.22 -19.61
C HIS A 54 0.01 20.40 -18.88
N PRO A 55 1.29 20.62 -19.20
CA PRO A 55 2.35 19.97 -18.45
C PRO A 55 2.21 20.35 -16.97
N PRO A 56 2.45 19.41 -16.04
CA PRO A 56 2.43 19.73 -14.62
C PRO A 56 3.44 20.86 -14.34
N PRO A 57 3.11 21.81 -13.45
CA PRO A 57 4.02 22.90 -13.14
C PRO A 57 5.34 22.35 -12.61
N GLU A 58 6.44 22.98 -13.02
CA GLU A 58 7.76 22.60 -12.53
C GLU A 58 7.81 22.75 -11.01
N PRO A 59 8.46 21.81 -10.31
CA PRO A 59 8.60 21.90 -8.87
C PRO A 59 9.39 23.15 -8.49
N ARG A 60 8.91 23.88 -7.48
CA ARG A 60 9.68 24.98 -6.90
C ARG A 60 10.99 24.45 -6.32
N THR A 61 12.10 25.04 -6.74
CA THR A 61 13.44 24.79 -6.23
C THR A 61 13.87 25.93 -5.31
N THR A 62 14.93 25.72 -4.55
CA THR A 62 15.57 26.77 -3.74
C THR A 62 15.90 28.01 -4.55
N ASP A 63 16.29 27.83 -5.81
CA ASP A 63 16.70 28.92 -6.72
C ASP A 63 15.51 29.73 -7.23
N SER A 64 14.30 29.18 -7.15
CA SER A 64 13.06 29.87 -7.51
C SER A 64 12.54 30.77 -6.38
N LEU A 65 13.13 30.71 -5.19
CA LEU A 65 12.75 31.60 -4.09
C LEU A 65 13.24 33.02 -4.38
N PRO A 66 12.36 34.04 -4.24
CA PRO A 66 12.80 35.41 -4.34
C PRO A 66 13.79 35.70 -3.22
N GLU A 67 14.89 36.39 -3.56
CA GLU A 67 15.79 36.94 -2.55
C GLU A 67 15.02 37.90 -1.64
N MET A 68 15.40 37.93 -0.37
CA MET A 68 14.82 38.88 0.59
C MET A 68 14.94 40.30 0.05
N SER A 69 13.79 40.96 -0.15
CA SER A 69 13.76 42.30 -0.73
C SER A 69 14.64 43.26 0.07
N LYS A 70 15.55 43.97 -0.63
CA LYS A 70 16.42 45.01 -0.04
C LYS A 70 15.62 46.12 0.66
N LYS A 71 14.34 46.29 0.32
CA LYS A 71 13.41 47.24 0.99
C LYS A 71 13.14 46.88 2.45
N HIS A 72 13.42 45.65 2.87
CA HIS A 72 13.26 45.18 4.25
C HIS A 72 14.56 45.31 5.05
N GLN A 73 15.62 45.93 4.50
CA GLN A 73 16.80 46.29 5.31
C GLN A 73 16.46 47.54 6.12
N ILE A 74 16.05 47.33 7.38
CA ILE A 74 15.73 48.43 8.30
C ILE A 74 16.98 49.28 8.52
N LYS A 75 16.84 50.61 8.37
CA LYS A 75 17.86 51.59 8.79
C LYS A 75 18.12 51.43 10.29
N ALA A 76 19.34 51.67 10.78
CA ALA A 76 19.75 51.40 12.18
C ALA A 76 18.79 51.91 13.29
N ASN A 77 17.94 52.89 12.99
CA ASN A 77 16.99 53.53 13.91
C ASN A 77 15.52 53.06 13.77
N GLY A 78 15.26 51.84 13.27
CA GLY A 78 13.90 51.32 13.14
C GLY A 78 13.16 51.10 14.46
N THR A 79 11.84 51.23 14.47
CA THR A 79 11.01 50.96 15.65
C THR A 79 11.10 49.48 16.06
N PRO A 80 10.91 49.14 17.36
CA PRO A 80 10.97 47.75 17.83
C PRO A 80 10.04 46.81 17.04
N GLU A 81 8.85 47.27 16.69
CA GLU A 81 7.89 46.50 15.86
C GLU A 81 8.42 46.18 14.47
N GLN A 82 9.15 47.10 13.85
CA GLN A 82 9.75 46.86 12.53
C GLN A 82 10.84 45.80 12.64
N LYS A 83 11.69 45.87 13.68
CA LYS A 83 12.74 44.87 13.94
C LYS A 83 12.14 43.47 14.08
N TYR A 84 11.08 43.35 14.88
CA TYR A 84 10.35 42.08 15.03
C TYR A 84 9.77 41.56 13.71
N LYS A 85 9.13 42.41 12.90
CA LYS A 85 8.60 42.02 11.58
C LYS A 85 9.70 41.53 10.63
N LEU A 86 10.88 42.16 10.68
CA LEU A 86 12.05 41.74 9.91
C LEU A 86 12.59 40.40 10.39
N GLU A 87 12.70 40.19 11.70
CA GLU A 87 13.09 38.89 12.29
C GLU A 87 12.12 37.79 11.87
N MET A 88 10.80 38.03 11.97
CA MET A 88 9.79 37.08 11.52
C MET A 88 9.85 36.81 10.01
N THR A 89 10.19 37.81 9.20
CA THR A 89 10.34 37.63 7.74
C THR A 89 11.58 36.80 7.41
N LYS A 90 12.71 37.06 8.10
CA LYS A 90 13.92 36.24 7.99
C LYS A 90 13.62 34.79 8.36
N LEU A 91 12.95 34.58 9.49
CA LEU A 91 12.58 33.26 9.98
C LEU A 91 11.68 32.50 8.99
N ARG A 92 10.71 33.19 8.37
CA ARG A 92 9.88 32.59 7.31
C ARG A 92 10.71 32.18 6.10
N HIS A 93 11.67 33.00 5.68
CA HIS A 93 12.52 32.71 4.52
C HIS A 93 13.47 31.54 4.79
N THR A 94 14.05 31.46 6.00
CA THR A 94 14.89 30.32 6.40
C THR A 94 14.11 29.02 6.41
N TYR A 95 12.94 28.98 7.06
CA TYR A 95 12.11 27.78 7.06
C TYR A 95 11.63 27.38 5.67
N GLN A 96 11.28 28.36 4.83
CA GLN A 96 10.88 28.08 3.47
C GLN A 96 12.02 27.48 2.64
N ARG A 97 13.26 27.94 2.86
CA ARG A 97 14.44 27.39 2.21
C ARG A 97 14.73 25.97 2.68
N GLU A 98 14.79 25.75 3.99
CA GLU A 98 15.01 24.44 4.61
C GLU A 98 13.97 23.42 4.13
N TYR A 99 12.68 23.80 4.10
CA TYR A 99 11.62 22.94 3.59
C TYR A 99 11.80 22.54 2.13
N LEU A 100 12.24 23.45 1.26
CA LEU A 100 12.49 23.13 -0.15
C LEU A 100 13.74 22.26 -0.32
N GLU A 101 14.77 22.47 0.49
CA GLU A 101 15.97 21.62 0.52
C GLU A 101 15.62 20.20 0.94
N GLU A 102 14.87 20.04 2.04
CA GLU A 102 14.39 18.75 2.54
C GLU A 102 13.54 18.01 1.49
N GLN A 103 12.57 18.70 0.87
CA GLN A 103 11.77 18.11 -0.21
C GLN A 103 12.62 17.69 -1.42
N SER A 104 13.70 18.42 -1.73
CA SER A 104 14.57 18.06 -2.85
C SER A 104 15.34 16.77 -2.55
N VAL A 105 15.83 16.61 -1.32
CA VAL A 105 16.53 15.40 -0.86
C VAL A 105 15.57 14.21 -0.88
N GLU A 106 14.39 14.35 -0.28
CA GLU A 106 13.37 13.28 -0.24
C GLU A 106 12.99 12.81 -1.65
N ARG A 107 12.81 13.74 -2.60
CA ARG A 107 12.51 13.40 -3.99
C ARG A 107 13.65 12.64 -4.67
N VAL A 108 14.89 13.06 -4.46
CA VAL A 108 16.07 12.38 -5.01
C VAL A 108 16.18 10.96 -4.45
N GLU A 109 15.97 10.79 -3.15
CA GLU A 109 15.97 9.47 -2.50
C GLU A 109 14.86 8.58 -3.02
N THR A 110 13.63 9.11 -3.09
CA THR A 110 12.48 8.37 -3.63
C THR A 110 12.72 7.95 -5.08
N GLN A 111 13.29 8.83 -5.91
CA GLN A 111 13.68 8.47 -7.28
C GLN A 111 14.76 7.40 -7.33
N ARG A 112 15.76 7.48 -6.45
CA ARG A 112 16.83 6.48 -6.34
C ARG A 112 16.27 5.12 -5.93
N GLN A 113 15.35 5.08 -4.96
CA GLN A 113 14.66 3.86 -4.53
C GLN A 113 13.84 3.26 -5.67
N ARG A 114 13.05 4.07 -6.38
CA ARG A 114 12.25 3.61 -7.54
C ARG A 114 13.12 3.06 -8.67
N LYS A 115 14.23 3.72 -8.99
CA LYS A 115 15.20 3.22 -9.99
C LYS A 115 15.85 1.91 -9.52
N GLY A 116 16.20 1.82 -8.23
CA GLY A 116 16.74 0.60 -7.62
C GLY A 116 15.77 -0.57 -7.67
N SER A 117 14.50 -0.35 -7.32
CA SER A 117 13.46 -1.39 -7.38
C SER A 117 13.18 -1.85 -8.81
N LEU A 118 13.15 -0.92 -9.77
CA LEU A 118 12.96 -1.25 -11.18
C LEU A 118 14.12 -2.11 -11.72
N ARG A 119 15.36 -1.76 -11.38
CA ARG A 119 16.55 -2.53 -11.75
C ARG A 119 16.50 -3.95 -11.17
N ARG A 120 16.15 -4.10 -9.89
CA ARG A 120 15.99 -5.43 -9.25
C ARG A 120 14.91 -6.27 -9.93
N LEU A 121 13.80 -5.65 -10.34
CA LEU A 121 12.74 -6.34 -11.07
C LEU A 121 13.23 -6.82 -12.45
N GLN A 122 13.96 -5.99 -13.19
CA GLN A 122 14.55 -6.38 -14.47
C GLN A 122 15.58 -7.50 -14.31
N GLU A 123 16.44 -7.43 -13.30
CA GLU A 123 17.42 -8.48 -12.99
C GLU A 123 16.72 -9.81 -12.65
N ARG A 124 15.64 -9.78 -11.87
CA ARG A 124 14.83 -10.97 -11.58
C ARG A 124 14.21 -11.56 -12.84
N GLN A 125 13.59 -10.72 -13.68
CA GLN A 125 13.03 -11.18 -14.95
C GLN A 125 14.09 -11.78 -15.89
N ALA A 126 15.29 -11.22 -15.93
CA ALA A 126 16.39 -11.75 -16.73
C ALA A 126 16.87 -13.11 -16.21
N LYS A 127 16.96 -13.28 -14.89
CA LYS A 127 17.28 -14.58 -14.26
C LYS A 127 16.21 -15.62 -14.55
N ASP A 128 14.93 -15.27 -14.35
CA ASP A 128 13.80 -16.18 -14.59
C ASP A 128 13.76 -16.63 -16.06
N ARG A 129 14.05 -15.71 -17.01
CA ARG A 129 14.16 -16.05 -18.44
C ARG A 129 15.31 -17.03 -18.71
N LEU A 130 16.48 -16.75 -18.16
CA LEU A 130 17.66 -17.59 -18.35
C LEU A 130 17.50 -18.97 -17.71
N GLU A 131 16.87 -19.06 -16.54
CA GLU A 131 16.51 -20.34 -15.90
C GLU A 131 15.49 -21.12 -16.75
N ASN A 132 14.48 -20.44 -17.30
CA ASN A 132 13.50 -21.07 -18.15
C ASN A 132 14.13 -21.57 -19.46
N GLU A 133 15.02 -20.80 -20.07
CA GLU A 133 15.80 -21.23 -21.25
C GLU A 133 16.68 -22.43 -20.93
N ARG A 134 17.37 -22.45 -19.79
CA ARG A 134 18.15 -23.61 -19.33
C ARG A 134 17.26 -24.84 -19.13
N ARG A 135 16.08 -24.65 -18.55
CA ARG A 135 15.12 -25.74 -18.34
C ARG A 135 14.62 -26.30 -19.68
N ILE A 136 14.26 -25.43 -20.63
CA ILE A 136 13.82 -25.84 -21.97
C ILE A 136 14.96 -26.54 -22.72
N ALA A 137 16.20 -26.03 -22.63
CA ALA A 137 17.37 -26.64 -23.25
C ALA A 137 17.67 -28.02 -22.65
N PHE A 138 17.61 -28.15 -21.32
CA PHE A 138 17.77 -29.42 -20.62
C PHE A 138 16.66 -30.42 -20.98
N GLU A 139 15.41 -29.97 -21.02
CA GLU A 139 14.27 -30.77 -21.44
C GLU A 139 14.43 -31.25 -22.90
N ARG A 140 14.95 -30.40 -23.79
CA ARG A 140 15.26 -30.76 -25.18
C ARG A 140 16.40 -31.77 -25.29
N LEU A 141 17.40 -31.70 -24.42
CA LEU A 141 18.55 -32.63 -24.40
C LEU A 141 18.18 -34.00 -23.80
N MET A 142 17.26 -34.00 -22.83
CA MET A 142 16.73 -35.21 -22.17
C MET A 142 15.61 -35.89 -22.98
N GLN A 143 15.11 -35.26 -24.03
CA GLN A 143 14.28 -35.93 -25.02
C GLN A 143 15.18 -36.77 -25.93
N PRO A 144 15.09 -38.11 -25.90
CA PRO A 144 15.89 -38.95 -26.79
C PRO A 144 15.52 -38.63 -28.24
N ASN A 145 16.49 -38.16 -29.03
CA ASN A 145 16.43 -37.83 -30.46
C ASN A 145 15.06 -38.10 -31.13
N GLY A 146 14.14 -37.16 -30.98
CA GLY A 146 12.81 -37.20 -31.57
C GLY A 146 12.74 -36.38 -32.85
N GLU A 147 13.77 -36.42 -33.71
CA GLU A 147 13.58 -35.98 -35.08
C GLU A 147 13.05 -37.18 -35.88
N ILE A 148 11.77 -37.06 -36.28
CA ILE A 148 11.01 -37.97 -37.16
C ILE A 148 10.44 -39.23 -36.47
N ALA A 149 9.42 -39.09 -35.61
CA ALA A 149 8.39 -40.13 -35.44
C ALA A 149 7.11 -39.64 -34.73
N ALA A 150 5.96 -40.07 -35.26
CA ALA A 150 4.73 -40.39 -34.54
C ALA A 150 3.77 -39.25 -34.12
N SER A 151 2.99 -38.77 -35.10
CA SER A 151 1.53 -38.59 -34.88
C SER A 151 0.84 -39.96 -34.78
N GLY A 152 1.27 -40.81 -33.84
CA GLY A 152 0.70 -42.13 -33.61
C GLY A 152 -0.34 -42.12 -32.49
N PRO A 153 -1.28 -43.09 -32.47
CA PRO A 153 -2.25 -43.26 -31.38
C PRO A 153 -1.60 -43.39 -29.99
N ASP A 154 -0.37 -43.89 -29.91
CA ASP A 154 0.38 -44.03 -28.66
C ASP A 154 0.69 -42.69 -27.96
N ARG A 155 0.84 -41.60 -28.73
CA ARG A 155 1.03 -40.26 -28.14
C ARG A 155 -0.25 -39.75 -27.50
N GLN A 156 -1.41 -40.08 -28.06
CA GLN A 156 -2.70 -39.72 -27.45
C GLN A 156 -2.88 -40.45 -26.11
N ALA A 157 -2.45 -41.71 -26.03
CA ALA A 157 -2.44 -42.47 -24.77
C ALA A 157 -1.50 -41.81 -23.73
N GLN A 158 -0.27 -41.45 -24.11
CA GLN A 158 0.67 -40.77 -23.21
C GLN A 158 0.16 -39.40 -22.74
N VAL A 159 -0.46 -38.62 -23.64
CA VAL A 159 -1.08 -37.34 -23.29
C VAL A 159 -2.27 -37.56 -22.34
N ALA A 160 -3.10 -38.59 -22.57
CA ALA A 160 -4.21 -38.92 -21.70
C ALA A 160 -3.72 -39.34 -20.29
N GLU A 161 -2.65 -40.13 -20.19
CA GLU A 161 -2.02 -40.47 -18.92
C GLU A 161 -1.44 -39.25 -18.21
N PHE A 162 -0.74 -38.37 -18.92
CA PHE A 162 -0.23 -37.12 -18.36
C PHE A 162 -1.36 -36.23 -17.83
N VAL A 163 -2.46 -36.09 -18.57
CA VAL A 163 -3.63 -35.33 -18.15
C VAL A 163 -4.26 -35.94 -16.90
N LYS A 164 -4.38 -37.28 -16.83
CA LYS A 164 -4.86 -38.00 -15.64
C LYS A 164 -3.95 -37.74 -14.44
N ALA A 165 -2.63 -37.93 -14.59
CA ALA A 165 -1.65 -37.69 -13.53
C ALA A 165 -1.68 -36.24 -13.03
N ARG A 166 -1.80 -35.27 -13.95
CA ARG A 166 -1.93 -33.85 -13.63
C ARG A 166 -3.22 -33.55 -12.85
N LYS A 167 -4.33 -34.19 -13.23
CA LYS A 167 -5.62 -34.05 -12.52
C LYS A 167 -5.51 -34.59 -11.09
N ILE A 168 -4.92 -35.78 -10.92
CA ILE A 168 -4.68 -36.40 -9.60
C ILE A 168 -3.82 -35.48 -8.74
N LYS A 169 -2.71 -34.95 -9.27
CA LYS A 169 -1.83 -34.02 -8.54
C LYS A 169 -2.55 -32.72 -8.13
N ARG A 170 -3.38 -32.16 -9.01
CA ARG A 170 -4.19 -30.97 -8.70
C ARG A 170 -5.18 -31.23 -7.57
N GLN A 171 -5.84 -32.39 -7.60
CA GLN A 171 -6.79 -32.79 -6.57
C GLN A 171 -6.09 -33.00 -5.22
N ALA A 172 -4.94 -33.68 -5.20
CA ALA A 172 -4.14 -33.86 -3.99
C ALA A 172 -3.68 -32.51 -3.41
N ASN A 173 -3.21 -31.59 -4.26
CA ASN A 173 -2.81 -30.24 -3.81
C ASN A 173 -4.00 -29.45 -3.25
N TYR A 174 -5.18 -29.56 -3.88
CA TYR A 174 -6.40 -28.92 -3.40
C TYR A 174 -6.79 -29.45 -2.01
N GLN A 175 -6.83 -30.78 -1.85
CA GLN A 175 -7.12 -31.42 -0.58
C GLN A 175 -6.11 -31.04 0.51
N GLN A 176 -4.82 -30.97 0.17
CA GLN A 176 -3.78 -30.54 1.12
C GLN A 176 -3.96 -29.06 1.53
N ALA A 177 -4.30 -28.18 0.57
CA ALA A 177 -4.56 -26.78 0.87
C ALA A 177 -5.81 -26.61 1.75
N GLU A 178 -6.87 -27.37 1.47
CA GLU A 178 -8.09 -27.39 2.25
C GLU A 178 -7.85 -27.91 3.68
N ALA A 179 -7.08 -29.00 3.83
CA ALA A 179 -6.67 -29.53 5.12
C ALA A 179 -5.91 -28.51 5.96
N ARG A 180 -4.90 -27.83 5.37
CA ARG A 180 -4.16 -26.75 6.05
C ARG A 180 -5.07 -25.58 6.44
N ALA A 181 -6.06 -25.26 5.62
CA ALA A 181 -7.02 -24.19 5.92
C ALA A 181 -7.98 -24.59 7.05
N SER A 182 -8.42 -25.86 7.12
CA SER A 182 -9.18 -26.36 8.28
C SER A 182 -8.37 -26.38 9.56
N GLU A 183 -7.09 -26.77 9.51
CA GLU A 183 -6.20 -26.77 10.67
C GLU A 183 -6.05 -25.36 11.25
N LYS A 184 -5.75 -24.37 10.40
CA LYS A 184 -5.68 -22.96 10.83
C LYS A 184 -6.97 -22.44 11.45
N ARG A 185 -8.13 -22.85 10.92
CA ARG A 185 -9.43 -22.47 11.49
C ARG A 185 -9.61 -23.06 12.88
N LEU A 186 -9.20 -24.31 13.07
CA LEU A 186 -9.29 -24.99 14.36
C LEU A 186 -8.32 -24.39 15.38
N ASP A 187 -7.09 -24.07 14.99
CA ASP A 187 -6.14 -23.35 15.84
C ASP A 187 -6.71 -22.02 16.33
N ALA A 188 -7.34 -21.25 15.43
CA ALA A 188 -8.00 -20.00 15.79
C ALA A 188 -9.18 -20.22 16.76
N MET A 189 -9.92 -21.32 16.63
CA MET A 189 -10.99 -21.68 17.57
C MET A 189 -10.45 -22.10 18.95
N ILE A 190 -9.31 -22.79 19.01
CA ILE A 190 -8.65 -23.15 20.26
C ILE A 190 -8.13 -21.89 20.97
N GLN A 191 -7.53 -20.96 20.21
CA GLN A 191 -7.14 -19.64 20.73
C GLN A 191 -8.36 -18.86 21.26
N LEU A 192 -9.47 -18.88 20.53
CA LEU A 192 -10.71 -18.27 20.97
C LEU A 192 -11.23 -18.92 22.26
N TYR A 193 -11.20 -20.25 22.36
CA TYR A 193 -11.60 -20.97 23.57
C TYR A 193 -10.75 -20.57 24.78
N HIS A 194 -9.42 -20.52 24.63
CA HIS A 194 -8.52 -20.14 25.72
C HIS A 194 -8.58 -18.65 26.10
N SER A 195 -9.05 -17.80 25.20
CA SER A 195 -9.27 -16.37 25.46
C SER A 195 -10.68 -16.07 25.97
N ALA A 196 -11.63 -17.00 25.78
CA ALA A 196 -13.00 -16.87 26.26
C ALA A 196 -13.09 -16.80 27.79
N ASP A 197 -12.10 -17.36 28.50
CA ASP A 197 -11.94 -17.20 29.96
C ASP A 197 -11.93 -15.72 30.40
N ASN A 198 -11.45 -14.83 29.52
CA ASN A 198 -11.38 -13.39 29.78
C ASN A 198 -12.59 -12.61 29.28
N PHE A 199 -13.58 -13.27 28.66
CA PHE A 199 -14.75 -12.58 28.14
C PHE A 199 -15.65 -12.11 29.27
N VAL A 200 -16.24 -10.94 29.05
CA VAL A 200 -17.20 -10.34 29.98
C VAL A 200 -18.56 -11.01 29.75
N THR A 201 -19.01 -11.74 30.76
CA THR A 201 -20.34 -12.31 30.87
C THR A 201 -21.18 -11.48 31.84
N ILE A 202 -22.49 -11.69 31.84
CA ILE A 202 -23.41 -10.99 32.75
C ILE A 202 -23.03 -11.26 34.22
N GLU A 203 -22.51 -12.45 34.50
CA GLU A 203 -22.15 -12.88 35.85
C GLU A 203 -20.82 -12.27 36.35
N ASN A 204 -19.87 -11.98 35.46
CA ASN A 204 -18.55 -11.45 35.82
C ASN A 204 -18.37 -9.95 35.52
N LEU A 205 -19.42 -9.28 35.03
CA LEU A 205 -19.39 -7.88 34.61
C LEU A 205 -18.92 -6.95 35.73
N ASP A 206 -19.56 -7.00 36.89
CA ASP A 206 -19.24 -6.11 38.01
C ASP A 206 -17.81 -6.33 38.53
N ALA A 207 -17.38 -7.60 38.59
CA ALA A 207 -16.01 -7.95 38.99
C ALA A 207 -14.96 -7.37 38.02
N LYS A 208 -15.20 -7.48 36.71
CA LYS A 208 -14.31 -6.94 35.67
C LYS A 208 -14.30 -5.40 35.64
N VAL A 209 -15.45 -4.77 35.91
CA VAL A 209 -15.56 -3.32 36.04
C VAL A 209 -14.74 -2.83 37.25
N ASN A 210 -14.86 -3.49 38.39
CA ASN A 210 -14.08 -3.16 39.58
C ASN A 210 -12.57 -3.40 39.35
N GLU A 211 -12.19 -4.53 38.76
CA GLU A 211 -10.80 -4.81 38.37
C GLU A 211 -10.24 -3.69 37.48
N PHE A 212 -11.02 -3.25 36.47
CA PHE A 212 -10.65 -2.15 35.59
C PHE A 212 -10.48 -0.82 36.33
N TYR A 213 -11.34 -0.49 37.29
CA TYR A 213 -11.19 0.74 38.06
C TYR A 213 -10.03 0.69 39.06
N GLU A 214 -9.77 -0.46 39.68
CA GLU A 214 -8.67 -0.64 40.63
C GLU A 214 -7.30 -0.65 39.92
N THR A 215 -7.19 -1.36 38.80
CA THR A 215 -5.94 -1.49 38.03
C THR A 215 -5.74 -0.37 37.01
N GLY A 216 -6.80 0.07 36.35
CA GLY A 216 -6.78 1.03 35.25
C GLY A 216 -6.64 2.50 35.68
N LEU A 217 -6.96 2.85 36.92
CA LEU A 217 -6.65 4.19 37.47
C LEU A 217 -5.26 4.28 38.11
N THR A 218 -4.71 3.17 38.61
CA THR A 218 -3.44 3.17 39.34
C THR A 218 -2.22 3.18 38.42
N LEU A 219 -2.36 2.67 37.20
CA LEU A 219 -1.33 2.75 36.17
C LEU A 219 -1.57 3.98 35.28
N GLN A 220 -0.57 4.86 35.21
CA GLN A 220 -0.45 5.98 34.28
C GLN A 220 -0.44 5.57 32.79
N SER A 221 -1.01 4.41 32.41
CA SER A 221 -1.33 4.08 31.04
C SER A 221 -2.57 4.86 30.61
N LYS A 222 -2.43 6.18 30.50
CA LYS A 222 -3.15 6.87 29.43
C LYS A 222 -2.80 6.06 28.18
N VAL A 223 -3.80 5.45 27.58
CA VAL A 223 -3.69 4.85 26.24
C VAL A 223 -3.40 6.01 25.30
N TYR A 224 -2.16 6.47 25.30
CA TYR A 224 -1.66 7.28 24.23
C TYR A 224 -1.71 6.33 23.04
N LEU A 225 -2.63 6.61 22.13
CA LEU A 225 -2.60 6.02 20.80
C LEU A 225 -1.19 6.29 20.29
N SER A 226 -0.37 5.25 20.20
CA SER A 226 0.98 5.36 19.66
C SER A 226 0.82 5.88 18.24
N ASP A 227 1.26 7.11 17.98
CA ASP A 227 1.23 7.63 16.63
C ASP A 227 2.21 6.81 15.77
N VAL A 228 2.02 6.82 14.45
CA VAL A 228 2.98 6.25 13.51
C VAL A 228 4.37 6.85 13.74
N GLN A 229 4.45 8.12 14.12
CA GLN A 229 5.69 8.78 14.49
C GLN A 229 6.35 8.14 15.72
N ASP A 230 5.58 7.79 16.76
CA ASP A 230 6.11 7.14 17.96
C ASP A 230 6.62 5.72 17.65
N MET A 231 5.91 4.98 16.79
CA MET A 231 6.36 3.65 16.34
C MET A 231 7.63 3.73 15.50
N VAL A 232 7.76 4.74 14.64
CA VAL A 232 8.96 4.96 13.85
C VAL A 232 10.12 5.43 14.74
N ALA A 233 9.86 6.31 15.70
CA ALA A 233 10.85 6.76 16.69
C ALA A 233 11.33 5.59 17.53
N ASP A 234 10.47 4.71 18.02
CA ASP A 234 10.84 3.48 18.74
C ASP A 234 11.78 2.59 17.89
N VAL A 235 11.46 2.42 16.59
CA VAL A 235 12.32 1.68 15.66
C VAL A 235 13.65 2.40 15.40
N MET A 236 13.69 3.73 15.34
CA MET A 236 14.92 4.48 15.05
C MET A 236 15.81 4.65 16.28
N GLU A 237 15.24 4.96 17.45
CA GLU A 237 15.95 5.20 18.71
C GLU A 237 16.49 3.90 19.30
N ASN A 238 15.69 2.83 19.32
CA ASN A 238 16.16 1.52 19.76
C ASN A 238 16.90 0.76 18.64
N GLY A 239 17.13 1.38 17.48
CA GLY A 239 17.86 0.77 16.36
C GLY A 239 17.21 -0.52 15.83
N GLY A 240 15.89 -0.63 15.96
CA GLY A 240 15.11 -1.82 15.65
C GLY A 240 15.27 -2.95 16.66
N GLN A 241 15.90 -2.70 17.82
CA GLN A 241 15.98 -3.68 18.89
C GLN A 241 14.61 -3.88 19.50
N VAL A 242 14.20 -5.15 19.55
CA VAL A 242 12.93 -5.56 20.12
C VAL A 242 13.04 -5.43 21.63
N SER A 243 12.18 -4.64 22.27
CA SER A 243 12.09 -4.55 23.73
C SER A 243 12.10 -5.94 24.36
N TYR A 244 12.79 -6.09 25.50
CA TYR A 244 12.93 -7.37 26.18
C TYR A 244 11.59 -8.07 26.43
N ALA A 245 10.54 -7.31 26.78
CA ALA A 245 9.19 -7.84 26.96
C ALA A 245 8.61 -8.43 25.65
N ASN A 246 8.82 -7.76 24.52
CA ASN A 246 8.41 -8.24 23.20
C ASN A 246 9.25 -9.46 22.76
N LEU A 247 10.53 -9.50 23.14
CA LEU A 247 11.40 -10.65 22.87
C LEU A 247 10.92 -11.88 23.65
N LEU A 248 10.61 -11.71 24.93
CA LEU A 248 10.08 -12.78 25.78
C LEU A 248 8.73 -13.30 25.26
N LYS A 249 7.84 -12.39 24.82
CA LYS A 249 6.58 -12.77 24.16
C LYS A 249 6.82 -13.60 22.90
N ARG A 250 7.75 -13.17 22.03
CA ARG A 250 8.10 -13.92 20.81
C ARG A 250 8.75 -15.26 21.12
N GLU A 251 9.59 -15.34 22.15
CA GLU A 251 10.19 -16.60 22.61
C GLU A 251 9.11 -17.57 23.06
N GLN A 252 8.12 -17.09 23.80
CA GLN A 252 6.99 -17.89 24.24
C GLN A 252 6.11 -18.33 23.05
N GLU A 253 5.82 -17.45 22.09
CA GLU A 253 5.10 -17.81 20.86
C GLU A 253 5.85 -18.87 20.04
N LEU A 254 7.17 -18.81 19.98
CA LEU A 254 8.00 -19.81 19.31
C LEU A 254 8.02 -21.16 20.05
N LYS A 255 8.10 -21.14 21.39
CA LYS A 255 7.98 -22.33 22.22
C LYS A 255 6.61 -22.98 22.04
N ASP A 256 5.55 -22.18 22.11
CA ASP A 256 4.18 -22.64 21.89
C ASP A 256 4.03 -23.31 20.51
N ALA A 257 4.55 -22.67 19.45
CA ALA A 257 4.51 -23.20 18.10
C ALA A 257 5.32 -24.51 17.92
N LEU A 258 6.46 -24.65 18.61
CA LEU A 258 7.30 -25.84 18.54
C LEU A 258 6.69 -27.02 19.30
N ASP A 259 6.11 -26.74 20.46
CA ASP A 259 5.50 -27.74 21.34
C ASP A 259 4.06 -28.08 20.94
N GLY A 260 3.51 -27.43 19.90
CA GLY A 260 2.12 -27.59 19.48
C GLY A 260 1.12 -27.12 20.54
N THR A 261 1.51 -26.13 21.34
CA THR A 261 0.71 -25.50 22.40
C THR A 261 0.30 -24.07 22.02
N VAL A 262 -0.55 -23.45 22.83
CA VAL A 262 -1.11 -22.12 22.56
C VAL A 262 -1.16 -21.31 23.86
N SER A 263 -0.84 -20.02 23.79
CA SER A 263 -1.02 -19.04 24.87
C SER A 263 -0.34 -19.44 26.19
N GLY A 264 0.93 -19.81 26.12
CA GLY A 264 1.77 -20.11 27.28
C GLY A 264 1.59 -21.53 27.79
N GLY A 265 1.68 -22.51 26.89
CA GLY A 265 1.63 -23.93 27.23
C GLY A 265 0.23 -24.52 27.42
N LYS A 266 -0.86 -23.81 27.07
CA LYS A 266 -2.18 -24.45 27.02
C LYS A 266 -2.23 -25.42 25.83
N ILE A 267 -3.05 -26.46 25.95
CA ILE A 267 -3.16 -27.53 24.94
C ILE A 267 -3.52 -26.93 23.58
N GLY A 268 -2.68 -27.18 22.57
CA GLY A 268 -2.93 -26.80 21.18
C GLY A 268 -3.48 -27.96 20.34
N TYR A 269 -3.72 -27.69 19.05
CA TYR A 269 -4.42 -28.61 18.16
C TYR A 269 -3.74 -29.97 18.03
N GLU A 270 -2.40 -30.02 17.85
CA GLU A 270 -1.69 -31.28 17.66
C GLU A 270 -1.85 -32.21 18.86
N SER A 271 -1.84 -31.65 20.07
CA SER A 271 -2.07 -32.38 21.31
C SER A 271 -3.51 -32.89 21.43
N VAL A 272 -4.51 -32.10 21.01
CA VAL A 272 -5.92 -32.53 21.00
C VAL A 272 -6.13 -33.65 19.98
N LYS A 273 -5.56 -33.49 18.78
CA LYS A 273 -5.64 -34.48 17.70
C LYS A 273 -5.00 -35.80 18.11
N ALA A 274 -3.80 -35.76 18.68
CA ALA A 274 -3.11 -36.95 19.17
C ALA A 274 -3.94 -37.71 20.22
N LYS A 275 -4.63 -36.99 21.13
CA LYS A 275 -5.53 -37.60 22.12
C LYS A 275 -6.78 -38.22 21.48
N VAL A 276 -7.38 -37.55 20.49
CA VAL A 276 -8.56 -38.07 19.78
C VAL A 276 -8.18 -39.33 19.02
N ASP A 277 -7.07 -39.29 18.26
CA ASP A 277 -6.58 -40.41 17.48
C ASP A 277 -6.24 -41.62 18.37
N SER A 278 -5.67 -41.39 19.57
CA SER A 278 -5.40 -42.46 20.56
C SER A 278 -6.66 -43.05 21.20
N THR A 279 -7.78 -42.33 21.18
CA THR A 279 -9.06 -42.80 21.77
C THR A 279 -9.93 -43.53 20.74
N SER A 280 -9.66 -43.35 19.45
CA SER A 280 -10.37 -43.99 18.33
C SER A 280 -9.82 -45.36 17.91
N VAL A 281 -8.89 -45.93 18.69
CA VAL A 281 -8.35 -47.31 18.53
C VAL A 281 -8.97 -48.20 19.60
#